data_AF-A0A7M7JAS1-F1
#
_entry.id   AF-A0A7M7JAS1-F1
#
_cell.length_a   1.000
_cell.length_b   1.000
_cell.length_c   1.000
_cell.angle_alpha   90.00
_cell.angle_beta   90.00
_cell.angle_gamma   90.00
#
_symmetry.space_group_name_H-M   'P 1'
#
loop_
_entity.id
_entity.type
_entity.pdbx_description
1 polymer ?
#
loop_
_entity_poly.entity_id
_entity_poly.type
_entity_poly.pdbx_seq_one_letter_code
_entity_poly.pdbx_strand_id
1 'polypeptide(L)'
;MPIRGLYRNSDLKLISAELCKRHAILGHLAILQMEKLLAIVQETRNGASVADSIRTATQRYTLDPDEDLNVLDDKTLQVKKQLMAESFEQAALKPGDPGFTYNIEVDFNTFETSADWDNDSDEVVDF
;
A
#
# COMPACT_ATOMS: atom_id res chain seq x y z
N MET A 1 -23.95 2.99 -16.36
CA MET A 1 -23.43 4.38 -16.49
C MET A 1 -22.00 4.28 -17.02
N PRO A 2 -21.61 5.02 -18.07
CA PRO A 2 -20.25 4.94 -18.60
C PRO A 2 -19.26 5.70 -17.71
N ILE A 3 -18.13 5.07 -17.38
CA ILE A 3 -17.03 5.72 -16.69
C ILE A 3 -16.35 6.67 -17.68
N ARG A 4 -16.53 7.99 -17.48
CA ARG A 4 -15.93 9.02 -18.34
C ARG A 4 -14.47 9.25 -17.93
N GLY A 5 -13.60 9.50 -18.92
CA GLY A 5 -12.20 9.86 -18.67
C GLY A 5 -11.25 8.69 -18.37
N LEU A 6 -11.74 7.44 -18.38
CA LEU A 6 -10.87 6.27 -18.33
C LEU A 6 -10.28 6.05 -19.73
N TYR A 7 -8.97 6.26 -19.86
CA TYR A 7 -8.14 6.07 -21.06
C TYR A 7 -7.00 5.09 -20.72
N ARG A 8 -6.21 4.70 -21.74
CA ARG A 8 -5.11 3.74 -21.60
C ARG A 8 -4.13 4.11 -20.48
N ASN A 9 -3.85 5.40 -20.29
CA ASN A 9 -2.89 5.94 -19.30
C ASN A 9 -3.51 6.98 -18.36
N SER A 10 -4.81 6.89 -18.07
CA SER A 10 -5.45 7.83 -17.16
C SER A 10 -4.94 7.70 -15.73
N ASP A 11 -4.91 8.82 -15.01
CA ASP A 11 -4.65 8.84 -13.57
C ASP A 11 -5.86 8.29 -12.81
N LEU A 12 -5.67 7.12 -12.23
CA LEU A 12 -6.71 6.40 -11.49
C LEU A 12 -7.07 7.11 -10.18
N LYS A 13 -6.15 7.87 -9.57
CA LYS A 13 -6.37 8.57 -8.30
C LYS A 13 -7.36 9.72 -8.47
N LEU A 14 -7.21 10.47 -9.56
CA LEU A 14 -8.13 11.56 -9.87
C LEU A 14 -9.52 11.03 -10.19
N ILE A 15 -9.59 9.97 -11.01
CA ILE A 15 -10.86 9.37 -11.44
C ILE A 15 -11.58 8.73 -10.24
N SER A 16 -10.88 8.02 -9.37
CA SER A 16 -11.47 7.42 -8.17
C SER A 16 -12.07 8.50 -7.27
N ALA A 17 -11.33 9.59 -7.01
CA ALA A 17 -11.81 10.70 -6.20
C ALA A 17 -13.03 11.41 -6.82
N GLU A 18 -13.03 11.67 -8.13
CA GLU A 18 -14.19 12.24 -8.81
C GLU A 18 -15.40 11.32 -8.77
N LEU A 19 -15.20 10.02 -8.95
CA LEU A 19 -16.27 9.03 -8.99
C LEU A 19 -16.93 8.87 -7.62
N CYS A 20 -16.13 8.84 -6.54
CA CYS A 20 -16.64 8.82 -5.17
C CYS A 20 -17.39 10.10 -4.80
N LYS A 21 -16.95 11.28 -5.30
CA LYS A 21 -17.68 12.55 -5.08
C LYS A 21 -19.03 12.59 -5.79
N ARG A 22 -19.13 12.02 -6.99
CA ARG A 22 -20.38 12.04 -7.79
C ARG A 22 -21.40 11.00 -7.31
N HIS A 23 -20.94 9.93 -6.67
CA HIS A 23 -21.79 8.80 -6.30
C HIS A 23 -21.61 8.43 -4.84
N ALA A 24 -22.56 8.84 -4.00
CA ALA A 24 -22.55 8.58 -2.56
C ALA A 24 -22.41 7.08 -2.21
N ILE A 25 -22.97 6.19 -3.04
CA ILE A 25 -22.89 4.72 -2.86
C ILE A 25 -21.42 4.23 -2.88
N LEU A 26 -20.57 4.88 -3.68
CA LEU A 26 -19.15 4.55 -3.77
C LEU A 26 -18.31 5.22 -2.67
N GLY A 27 -18.87 6.20 -1.96
CA GLY A 27 -18.21 6.87 -0.84
C GLY A 27 -17.98 5.98 0.38
N HIS A 28 -18.66 4.83 0.46
CA HIS A 28 -18.44 3.83 1.51
C HIS A 28 -17.24 2.91 1.23
N LEU A 29 -16.69 2.93 0.01
CA LEU A 29 -15.55 2.10 -0.37
C LEU A 29 -14.25 2.85 -0.09
N ALA A 30 -13.21 2.12 0.33
CA ALA A 30 -11.87 2.70 0.45
C ALA A 30 -11.38 3.16 -0.93
N ILE A 31 -10.69 4.30 -0.97
CA ILE A 31 -10.22 4.91 -2.23
C ILE A 31 -9.29 3.92 -2.98
N LEU A 32 -8.43 3.21 -2.25
CA LEU A 32 -7.56 2.16 -2.82
C LEU A 32 -8.34 1.01 -3.48
N GLN A 33 -9.49 0.62 -2.92
CA GLN A 33 -10.34 -0.40 -3.53
C GLN A 33 -10.94 0.09 -4.85
N MET A 34 -11.36 1.35 -4.90
CA MET A 34 -11.84 1.97 -6.13
C MET A 34 -10.75 2.08 -7.19
N GLU A 35 -9.54 2.46 -6.80
CA GLU A 35 -8.39 2.47 -7.70
C GLU A 35 -8.06 1.06 -8.24
N LYS A 36 -8.08 0.02 -7.38
CA LYS A 36 -7.89 -1.38 -7.79
C LYS A 36 -8.92 -1.80 -8.84
N LEU A 37 -10.19 -1.47 -8.62
CA LEU A 37 -11.27 -1.77 -9.56
C LEU A 37 -11.07 -1.04 -10.90
N LEU A 38 -10.73 0.25 -10.85
CA LEU A 38 -10.47 1.05 -12.05
C LEU A 38 -9.24 0.54 -12.82
N ALA A 39 -8.21 0.06 -12.13
CA ALA A 39 -7.04 -0.56 -12.75
C ALA A 39 -7.43 -1.82 -13.54
N ILE A 40 -8.28 -2.69 -12.97
CA ILE A 40 -8.79 -3.88 -13.67
C ILE A 40 -9.55 -3.48 -14.93
N VAL A 41 -10.42 -2.46 -14.85
CA VAL A 41 -11.18 -1.97 -16.01
C VAL A 41 -10.26 -1.35 -17.07
N GLN A 42 -9.21 -0.66 -16.67
CA GLN A 42 -8.23 -0.07 -17.58
C GLN A 42 -7.44 -1.15 -18.34
N GLU A 43 -6.97 -2.18 -17.65
CA GLU A 43 -6.21 -3.29 -18.24
C GLU A 43 -7.06 -4.13 -19.19
N THR A 44 -8.29 -4.47 -18.78
CA THR A 44 -9.24 -5.19 -19.66
C THR A 44 -9.54 -4.40 -20.93
N ARG A 45 -9.69 -3.07 -20.83
CA ARG A 45 -9.86 -2.20 -22.00
C ARG A 45 -8.61 -2.15 -22.90
N ASN A 46 -7.43 -2.31 -22.32
CA ASN A 46 -6.16 -2.34 -23.05
C ASN A 46 -5.90 -3.66 -23.77
N GLY A 47 -6.79 -4.65 -23.61
CA GLY A 47 -6.73 -5.96 -24.28
C GLY A 47 -6.23 -7.11 -23.41
N ALA A 48 -5.99 -6.87 -22.11
CA ALA A 48 -5.62 -7.94 -21.19
C ALA A 48 -6.83 -8.84 -20.87
N SER A 49 -6.56 -10.11 -20.58
CA SER A 49 -7.57 -11.02 -20.04
C SER A 49 -8.03 -10.53 -18.66
N VAL A 50 -9.31 -10.71 -18.36
CA VAL A 50 -9.88 -10.38 -17.04
C VAL A 50 -9.08 -11.03 -15.91
N ALA A 51 -8.66 -12.29 -16.09
CA ALA A 51 -7.87 -13.01 -15.09
C ALA A 51 -6.49 -12.36 -14.87
N ASP A 52 -5.82 -11.94 -15.94
CA ASP A 52 -4.52 -11.26 -15.85
C ASP A 52 -4.67 -9.87 -15.23
N SER A 53 -5.71 -9.11 -15.60
CA SER A 53 -6.00 -7.80 -15.03
C SER A 53 -6.26 -7.88 -13.52
N ILE A 54 -6.99 -8.90 -13.06
CA ILE A 54 -7.23 -9.13 -11.63
C ILE A 54 -5.92 -9.49 -10.92
N ARG A 55 -5.07 -10.34 -11.52
CA ARG A 55 -3.77 -10.73 -10.94
C ARG A 55 -2.87 -9.51 -10.78
N THR A 56 -2.68 -8.72 -11.83
CA THR A 56 -1.84 -7.52 -11.82
C THR A 56 -2.34 -6.48 -10.83
N ALA A 57 -3.65 -6.20 -10.82
CA ALA A 57 -4.23 -5.25 -9.86
C ALA A 57 -4.15 -5.77 -8.41
N THR A 58 -4.27 -7.08 -8.20
CA THR A 58 -4.13 -7.64 -6.85
C THR A 58 -2.70 -7.52 -6.36
N GLN A 59 -1.70 -7.83 -7.17
CA GLN A 59 -0.29 -7.67 -6.80
C GLN A 59 0.07 -6.21 -6.48
N ARG A 60 -0.46 -5.26 -7.26
CA ARG A 60 -0.21 -3.82 -7.05
C ARG A 60 -0.85 -3.26 -5.77
N TYR A 61 -2.04 -3.74 -5.43
CA TYR A 61 -2.86 -3.22 -4.32
C TYR A 61 -2.95 -4.21 -3.12
N THR A 62 -1.94 -5.05 -2.93
CA THR A 62 -1.78 -5.94 -1.77
C THR A 62 -0.39 -5.74 -1.17
N LEU A 63 -0.26 -5.83 0.16
CA LEU A 63 1.04 -5.84 0.83
C LEU A 63 1.58 -7.26 0.85
N ASP A 64 2.79 -7.43 0.34
CA ASP A 64 3.56 -8.66 0.47
C ASP A 64 4.66 -8.41 1.50
N PRO A 65 4.70 -9.13 2.64
CA PRO A 65 5.70 -8.92 3.68
C PRO A 65 7.13 -9.25 3.22
N ASP A 66 7.28 -10.08 2.17
CA ASP A 66 8.58 -10.52 1.67
C ASP A 66 9.07 -9.70 0.47
N GLU A 67 8.32 -8.66 0.05
CA GLU A 67 8.67 -7.81 -1.10
C GLU A 67 9.77 -6.80 -0.74
N ASP A 68 10.85 -6.79 -1.53
CA ASP A 68 11.92 -5.81 -1.38
C ASP A 68 11.47 -4.43 -1.88
N LEU A 69 11.11 -3.56 -0.94
CA LEU A 69 10.64 -2.21 -1.21
C LEU A 69 11.72 -1.29 -1.80
N ASN A 70 13.01 -1.64 -1.67
CA ASN A 70 14.11 -0.81 -2.18
C ASN A 70 14.27 -0.87 -3.70
N VAL A 71 13.72 -1.90 -4.34
CA VAL A 71 13.81 -2.13 -5.79
C VAL A 71 12.59 -1.57 -6.52
N LEU A 72 11.55 -1.17 -5.80
CA LEU A 72 10.30 -0.68 -6.38
C LEU A 72 10.43 0.72 -6.97
N ASP A 73 9.62 1.00 -7.98
CA ASP A 73 9.47 2.36 -8.52
C ASP A 73 8.68 3.27 -7.57
N ASP A 74 8.95 4.58 -7.60
CA ASP A 74 8.32 5.59 -6.73
C ASP A 74 6.78 5.54 -6.75
N LYS A 75 6.17 5.26 -7.91
CA LYS A 75 4.71 5.25 -8.03
C LYS A 75 4.11 4.04 -7.34
N THR A 76 4.74 2.88 -7.49
CA THR A 76 4.32 1.65 -6.81
C THR A 76 4.60 1.75 -5.31
N LEU A 77 5.75 2.31 -4.92
CA LEU A 77 6.10 2.55 -3.52
C LEU A 77 5.09 3.48 -2.83
N GLN A 78 4.62 4.53 -3.50
CA GLN A 78 3.59 5.42 -2.97
C GLN A 78 2.27 4.68 -2.69
N VAL A 79 1.87 3.75 -3.57
CA VAL A 79 0.67 2.93 -3.37
C VAL A 79 0.85 1.99 -2.19
N LYS A 80 2.01 1.33 -2.07
CA LYS A 80 2.33 0.43 -0.96
C LYS A 80 2.33 1.19 0.38
N LYS A 81 2.90 2.39 0.41
CA LYS A 81 2.86 3.27 1.59
C LYS A 81 1.44 3.64 2.01
N GLN A 82 0.57 3.96 1.05
CA GLN A 82 -0.83 4.27 1.34
C GLN A 82 -1.56 3.05 1.90
N LEU A 83 -1.29 1.86 1.35
CA LEU A 83 -1.89 0.62 1.81
C LEU A 83 -1.43 0.24 3.22
N MET A 84 -0.15 0.45 3.54
CA MET A 84 0.37 0.30 4.91
C MET A 84 -0.32 1.25 5.89
N ALA A 85 -0.48 2.51 5.52
CA ALA A 85 -1.16 3.49 6.36
C ALA A 85 -2.63 3.11 6.61
N GLU A 86 -3.37 2.69 5.58
CA GLU A 86 -4.75 2.23 5.74
C GLU A 86 -4.85 0.98 6.62
N SER A 87 -3.96 0.00 6.44
CA SER A 87 -3.92 -1.21 7.28
C SER A 87 -3.57 -0.90 8.72
N PHE A 88 -2.66 0.06 8.94
CA PHE A 88 -2.29 0.50 10.28
C PHE A 88 -3.46 1.17 10.98
N GLU A 89 -4.13 2.13 10.34
CA GLU A 89 -5.28 2.84 10.94
C GLU A 89 -6.44 1.91 11.31
N GLN A 90 -6.61 0.81 10.56
CA GLN A 90 -7.62 -0.21 10.86
C GLN A 90 -7.25 -1.10 12.05
N ALA A 91 -5.95 -1.39 12.23
CA ALA A 91 -5.45 -2.26 13.30
C ALA A 91 -4.96 -1.50 14.54
N ALA A 92 -4.77 -0.19 14.44
CA ALA A 92 -4.25 0.64 15.51
C ALA A 92 -5.23 0.72 16.68
N LEU A 93 -4.80 0.18 17.82
CA LEU A 93 -5.51 0.34 19.09
C LEU A 93 -5.34 1.78 19.59
N LYS A 94 -6.46 2.45 19.89
CA LYS A 94 -6.45 3.82 20.40
C LYS A 94 -6.62 3.82 21.93
N PRO A 95 -6.17 4.88 22.62
CA PRO A 95 -6.45 5.04 24.04
C PRO A 95 -7.95 4.99 24.31
N GLY A 96 -8.40 3.94 25.01
CA GLY A 96 -9.82 3.67 25.29
C GLY A 96 -10.38 2.43 24.61
N ASP A 97 -9.69 1.85 23.63
CA ASP A 97 -10.08 0.59 23.01
C ASP A 97 -9.77 -0.60 23.93
N PRO A 98 -10.61 -1.66 23.91
CA PRO A 98 -10.34 -2.87 24.67
C PRO A 98 -9.03 -3.51 24.18
N GLY A 99 -8.07 -3.67 25.10
CA GLY A 99 -6.75 -4.22 24.80
C GLY A 99 -5.66 -3.16 24.58
N PHE A 100 -5.99 -1.87 24.57
CA PHE A 100 -4.97 -0.82 24.59
C PHE A 100 -4.21 -0.86 25.92
N THR A 101 -2.89 -1.10 25.84
CA THR A 101 -1.99 -1.15 27.01
C THR A 101 -0.86 -0.17 26.79
N TYR A 102 -0.54 0.65 27.80
CA TYR A 102 0.63 1.51 27.76
C TYR A 102 1.90 0.70 28.03
N ASN A 103 3.00 1.09 27.40
CA ASN A 103 4.33 0.48 27.58
C ASN A 103 4.31 -1.03 27.33
N ILE A 104 3.76 -1.45 26.18
CA ILE A 104 3.87 -2.85 25.74
C ILE A 104 5.34 -3.10 25.40
N GLU A 105 6.01 -3.87 26.26
CA GLU A 105 7.34 -4.39 26.02
C GLU A 105 7.18 -5.75 25.32
N VAL A 106 7.70 -5.85 24.10
CA VAL A 106 7.74 -7.11 23.33
C VAL A 106 9.19 -7.51 23.18
N ASP A 107 9.49 -8.71 23.66
CA ASP A 107 10.83 -9.28 23.54
C ASP A 107 10.95 -9.98 22.18
N PHE A 108 11.63 -9.33 21.23
CA PHE A 108 11.85 -9.86 19.88
C PHE A 108 12.97 -10.91 19.93
N ASN A 109 12.63 -12.12 20.36
CA ASN A 109 13.59 -13.19 20.67
C ASN A 109 14.27 -13.85 19.45
N THR A 110 14.33 -13.20 18.28
CA THR A 110 15.05 -13.73 17.11
C THR A 110 15.48 -12.60 16.18
N PHE A 111 16.72 -12.14 16.35
CA PHE A 111 17.45 -11.44 15.29
C PHE A 111 18.53 -12.40 14.78
N GLU A 112 18.31 -13.03 13.63
CA GLU A 112 19.40 -13.61 12.83
C GLU A 112 19.82 -12.55 11.80
N THR A 113 20.52 -11.50 12.23
CA THR A 113 21.33 -10.63 11.36
C THR A 113 22.00 -9.56 12.20
N SER A 114 23.33 -9.52 12.22
CA SER A 114 24.07 -8.31 12.53
C SER A 114 23.67 -7.25 11.50
N ALA A 115 23.01 -6.18 11.92
CA ALA A 115 22.75 -5.08 11.03
C ALA A 115 24.09 -4.41 10.69
N ASP A 116 24.41 -4.23 9.40
CA ASP A 116 25.66 -3.59 8.96
C ASP A 116 25.85 -2.16 9.49
N TRP A 117 24.80 -1.57 10.06
CA TRP A 117 24.80 -0.25 10.69
C TRP A 117 25.40 -0.27 12.11
N ASP A 118 25.54 -1.45 12.73
CA ASP A 118 26.26 -1.62 14.02
C ASP A 118 27.78 -1.78 13.82
N ASN A 119 28.27 -1.78 12.57
CA ASN A 119 29.70 -1.86 12.29
C ASN A 119 30.33 -0.46 12.23
N ASP A 120 30.12 0.34 13.27
CA ASP A 120 30.99 1.49 13.55
C ASP A 120 32.29 0.92 14.15
N SER A 121 33.24 0.60 13.27
CA SER A 121 34.64 0.51 13.65
C SER A 121 35.13 1.92 13.98
N ASP A 122 34.89 2.35 15.23
CA ASP A 122 35.62 3.44 15.86
C ASP A 122 37.10 2.99 15.95
N GLU A 123 37.83 3.13 14.85
CA GLU A 123 39.30 3.14 14.87
C GLU A 123 39.71 4.37 15.68
N VAL A 124 39.96 4.14 16.97
CA VAL A 124 40.69 5.05 17.83
C VAL A 124 42.06 5.29 17.21
N VAL A 125 42.16 6.36 16.41
CA VAL A 125 43.45 6.92 15.99
C VAL A 125 44.09 7.53 17.23
N ASP A 126 44.99 6.77 17.86
CA ASP A 126 45.90 7.27 18.89
C ASP A 126 46.82 8.34 18.25
N PHE A 127 46.76 9.56 18.79
CA PHE A 127 47.61 10.70 18.42
C PHE A 127 48.91 10.73 19.23
#